data_AF-A0A842XZD2-F1
#
_entry.id   AF-A0A842XZD2-F1
#
_cell.length_a   1.000
_cell.length_b   1.000
_cell.length_c   1.000
_cell.angle_alpha   90.00
_cell.angle_beta   90.00
_cell.angle_gamma   90.00
#
_symmetry.space_group_name_H-M   'P 1'
#
loop_
_entity.id
_entity.type
_entity.pdbx_description
1 polymer ?
#
loop_
_entity_poly.entity_id
_entity_poly.type
_entity_poly.pdbx_seq_one_letter_code
_entity_poly.pdbx_strand_id
1 'polypeptide(L)'
;MIRSEKAVSEVIGMVMILFIMMIVIGAILLVGVPMIESGKERARMDVAANSFLSLQNDIEEVVRGPIWVTDPMDVTDVNRLGPSRETGFQLMGGTLSVLPKANTYMILDVTFTSSIQNYIIGAGEITFEANGEEIGYENGALIRKYEGGEPLMFSNPLISIYNTLDNQANPSDSNITISIHAINLSGNLSSVGGDGKARIETRPENYKQIIPPDIIPGVTQLNISIYSARDNINAWESFFNTKLETAGLDQNCLLKTGYCIDKTSTSNLVVRIYGNNNTRPDIFLSVYESTLNVMVR
;
A
#
# COMPACT_ATOMS: atom_id res chain seq x y z
N MET A 1 57.71 -24.81 -54.51
CA MET A 1 57.30 -23.64 -53.70
C MET A 1 55.78 -23.42 -53.57
N ILE A 2 54.91 -24.12 -54.32
CA ILE A 2 53.44 -23.84 -54.35
C ILE A 2 52.65 -24.43 -53.16
N ARG A 3 53.27 -25.21 -52.25
CA ARG A 3 52.59 -25.79 -51.08
C ARG A 3 52.42 -24.83 -49.89
N SER A 4 53.23 -23.77 -49.81
CA SER A 4 53.24 -22.86 -48.65
C SER A 4 52.04 -21.90 -48.64
N GLU A 5 51.57 -21.47 -49.80
CA GLU A 5 50.46 -20.50 -49.91
C GLU A 5 49.10 -21.12 -49.55
N LYS A 6 48.88 -22.40 -49.88
CA LYS A 6 47.67 -23.13 -49.47
C LYS A 6 47.56 -23.28 -47.95
N ALA A 7 48.67 -23.59 -47.28
CA ALA A 7 48.70 -23.72 -45.82
C ALA A 7 48.47 -22.37 -45.12
N VAL A 8 48.98 -21.26 -45.69
CA VAL A 8 48.74 -19.91 -45.16
C VAL A 8 47.27 -19.48 -45.33
N SER A 9 46.64 -19.81 -46.46
CA SER A 9 45.21 -19.49 -46.69
C SER A 9 44.27 -20.23 -45.73
N GLU A 10 44.59 -21.47 -45.37
CA GLU A 10 43.79 -22.26 -44.43
C GLU A 10 43.85 -21.69 -43.01
N VAL A 11 45.03 -21.28 -42.57
CA VAL A 11 45.23 -20.63 -41.26
C VAL A 11 44.51 -19.29 -41.19
N ILE A 12 44.57 -18.47 -42.25
CA ILE A 12 43.86 -17.17 -42.32
C ILE A 12 42.34 -17.37 -42.19
N GLY A 13 41.77 -18.36 -42.87
CA GLY A 13 40.35 -18.68 -42.76
C GLY A 13 39.95 -19.06 -41.33
N MET A 14 40.78 -19.86 -40.66
CA MET A 14 40.53 -20.28 -39.27
C MET A 14 40.60 -19.10 -38.28
N VAL A 15 41.58 -18.20 -38.46
CA VAL A 15 41.69 -16.98 -37.64
C VAL A 15 40.52 -16.03 -37.88
N MET A 16 40.05 -15.90 -39.13
CA MET A 16 38.91 -15.04 -39.46
C MET A 16 37.61 -15.56 -38.81
N ILE A 17 37.37 -16.88 -38.83
CA ILE A 17 36.21 -17.49 -38.16
C ILE A 17 36.28 -17.25 -36.65
N LEU A 18 37.46 -17.42 -36.03
CA LEU A 18 37.65 -17.16 -34.61
C LEU A 18 37.32 -15.71 -34.24
N PHE A 19 37.76 -14.75 -35.07
CA PHE A 19 37.46 -13.33 -34.87
C PHE A 19 35.96 -13.04 -34.95
N ILE A 20 35.28 -13.59 -35.95
CA ILE A 20 33.82 -13.43 -36.08
C ILE A 20 33.10 -14.01 -34.86
N MET A 21 33.52 -15.21 -34.41
CA MET A 21 32.95 -15.82 -33.20
C MET A 21 33.17 -14.95 -31.96
N MET A 22 34.37 -14.40 -31.77
CA MET A 22 34.66 -13.51 -30.63
C MET A 22 33.81 -12.24 -30.67
N ILE A 23 33.62 -11.63 -31.85
CA ILE A 23 32.78 -10.43 -31.99
C ILE A 23 31.32 -10.76 -31.66
N VAL A 24 30.80 -11.89 -32.13
CA VAL A 24 29.41 -12.30 -31.86
C VAL A 24 29.21 -12.59 -30.38
N ILE A 25 30.11 -13.35 -29.74
CA ILE A 25 30.03 -13.64 -28.30
C ILE A 25 30.16 -12.34 -27.50
N GLY A 26 31.08 -11.47 -27.89
CA GLY A 26 31.23 -10.14 -27.28
C GLY A 26 29.94 -9.33 -27.36
N ALA A 27 29.30 -9.26 -28.52
CA ALA A 27 28.04 -8.55 -28.69
C ALA A 27 26.90 -9.13 -27.85
N ILE A 28 26.80 -10.47 -27.76
CA ILE A 28 25.78 -11.15 -26.93
C ILE A 28 25.99 -10.82 -25.44
N LEU A 29 27.23 -10.88 -24.95
CA LEU A 29 27.52 -10.60 -23.56
C LEU A 29 27.31 -9.12 -23.19
N LEU A 30 27.60 -8.21 -24.12
CA LEU A 30 27.55 -6.76 -23.87
C LEU A 30 26.13 -6.19 -23.99
N VAL A 31 25.29 -6.75 -24.87
CA VAL A 31 23.93 -6.23 -25.13
C VAL A 31 22.84 -7.24 -24.80
N GLY A 32 23.04 -8.51 -25.18
CA GLY A 32 22.02 -9.55 -25.01
C GLY A 32 21.74 -9.88 -23.55
N VAL A 33 22.79 -10.11 -22.75
CA VAL A 33 22.65 -10.47 -21.33
C VAL A 33 21.96 -9.37 -20.51
N PRO A 34 22.40 -8.09 -20.55
CA PRO A 34 21.73 -7.03 -19.78
C PRO A 34 20.27 -6.81 -20.16
N MET A 35 19.91 -6.97 -21.45
CA MET A 35 18.53 -6.86 -21.91
C MET A 35 17.65 -7.99 -21.34
N ILE A 36 18.17 -9.22 -21.25
CA ILE A 36 17.45 -10.35 -20.66
C ILE A 36 17.31 -10.17 -19.15
N GLU A 37 18.36 -9.72 -18.47
CA GLU A 37 18.34 -9.48 -17.02
C GLU A 37 17.33 -8.41 -16.64
N SER A 38 17.36 -7.25 -17.29
CA SER A 38 16.37 -6.17 -17.05
C SER A 38 14.94 -6.60 -17.35
N GLY A 39 14.72 -7.45 -18.36
CA GLY A 39 13.41 -8.05 -18.63
C GLY A 39 12.94 -8.97 -17.51
N LYS A 40 13.85 -9.79 -16.96
CA LYS A 40 13.57 -10.68 -15.82
C LYS A 40 13.26 -9.89 -14.55
N GLU A 41 13.95 -8.79 -14.30
CA GLU A 41 13.73 -7.92 -13.14
C GLU A 41 12.35 -7.27 -13.15
N ARG A 42 11.93 -6.73 -14.30
CA ARG A 42 10.58 -6.17 -14.45
C ARG A 42 9.50 -7.23 -14.23
N ALA A 43 9.66 -8.39 -14.87
CA ALA A 43 8.74 -9.51 -14.69
C ALA A 43 8.67 -9.97 -13.22
N ARG A 44 9.81 -9.96 -12.50
CA ARG A 44 9.85 -10.27 -11.06
C ARG A 44 8.94 -9.34 -10.28
N MET A 45 9.09 -8.03 -10.46
CA MET A 45 8.32 -7.04 -9.71
C MET A 45 6.83 -7.07 -10.05
N ASP A 46 6.47 -7.37 -11.30
CA ASP A 46 5.07 -7.50 -11.70
C ASP A 46 4.40 -8.74 -11.09
N VAL A 47 5.12 -9.86 -10.99
CA VAL A 47 4.63 -11.06 -10.28
C VAL A 47 4.49 -10.79 -8.79
N ALA A 48 5.43 -10.07 -8.18
CA ALA A 48 5.32 -9.65 -6.79
C ALA A 48 4.10 -8.75 -6.58
N ALA A 49 3.90 -7.73 -7.43
CA ALA A 49 2.74 -6.83 -7.36
C ALA A 49 1.41 -7.58 -7.47
N ASN A 50 1.30 -8.55 -8.36
CA ASN A 50 0.12 -9.42 -8.47
C ASN A 50 -0.09 -10.28 -7.22
N SER A 51 0.99 -10.76 -6.60
CA SER A 51 0.92 -11.51 -5.34
C SER A 51 0.45 -10.63 -4.18
N PHE A 52 0.88 -9.36 -4.15
CA PHE A 52 0.39 -8.36 -3.20
C PHE A 52 -1.08 -7.99 -3.42
N LEU A 53 -1.54 -7.87 -4.66
CA LEU A 53 -2.96 -7.67 -4.96
C LEU A 53 -3.81 -8.86 -4.46
N SER A 54 -3.31 -10.09 -4.65
CA SER A 54 -3.96 -11.27 -4.07
C SER A 54 -3.99 -11.20 -2.55
N LEU A 55 -2.87 -10.83 -1.91
CA LEU A 55 -2.78 -10.69 -0.46
C LEU A 55 -3.75 -9.63 0.07
N GLN A 56 -3.83 -8.48 -0.60
CA GLN A 56 -4.75 -7.42 -0.23
C GLN A 56 -6.20 -7.91 -0.30
N ASN A 57 -6.59 -8.60 -1.38
CA ASN A 57 -7.93 -9.18 -1.49
C ASN A 57 -8.21 -10.22 -0.40
N ASP A 58 -7.25 -11.08 -0.10
CA ASP A 58 -7.36 -12.09 0.97
C ASP A 58 -7.53 -11.41 2.34
N ILE A 59 -6.74 -10.37 2.63
CA ILE A 59 -6.86 -9.58 3.85
C ILE A 59 -8.22 -8.87 3.89
N GLU A 60 -8.65 -8.23 2.80
CA GLU A 60 -9.95 -7.56 2.72
C GLU A 60 -11.11 -8.51 3.03
N GLU A 61 -11.04 -9.75 2.54
CA GLU A 61 -12.05 -10.77 2.84
C GLU A 61 -12.04 -11.16 4.33
N VAL A 62 -10.86 -11.31 4.93
CA VAL A 62 -10.70 -11.62 6.36
C VAL A 62 -11.30 -10.49 7.22
N VAL A 63 -11.00 -9.23 6.90
CA VAL A 63 -11.43 -8.07 7.72
C VAL A 63 -12.88 -7.67 7.49
N ARG A 64 -13.45 -7.88 6.29
CA ARG A 64 -14.89 -7.68 6.02
C ARG A 64 -15.76 -8.82 6.58
N GLY A 65 -15.14 -9.92 6.99
CA GLY A 65 -15.80 -11.14 7.48
C GLY A 65 -16.69 -11.06 8.73
N PRO A 66 -16.55 -10.13 9.70
CA PRO A 66 -17.45 -10.06 10.86
C PRO A 66 -18.81 -9.45 10.47
N ILE A 67 -19.56 -10.14 9.60
CA ILE A 67 -20.90 -9.75 9.13
C ILE A 67 -21.98 -10.16 10.14
N TRP A 68 -21.66 -11.03 11.11
CA TRP A 68 -22.64 -11.71 11.97
C TRP A 68 -22.44 -11.48 13.47
N VAL A 69 -21.86 -10.34 13.88
CA VAL A 69 -21.67 -10.05 15.30
C VAL A 69 -22.79 -9.16 15.82
N THR A 70 -23.50 -9.65 16.84
CA THR A 70 -24.63 -8.94 17.47
C THR A 70 -24.18 -7.70 18.26
N ASP A 71 -22.93 -7.66 18.71
CA ASP A 71 -22.29 -6.52 19.35
C ASP A 71 -20.90 -6.28 18.71
N PRO A 72 -20.76 -5.29 17.81
CA PRO A 72 -19.53 -5.02 17.07
C PRO A 72 -18.51 -4.17 17.84
N MET A 73 -18.79 -3.75 19.08
CA MET A 73 -17.93 -2.79 19.79
C MET A 73 -16.55 -3.36 20.15
N ASP A 74 -16.44 -4.66 20.40
CA ASP A 74 -15.16 -5.36 20.57
C ASP A 74 -15.33 -6.89 20.40
N VAL A 75 -14.73 -7.45 19.35
CA VAL A 75 -14.94 -8.85 18.94
C VAL A 75 -13.61 -9.59 18.94
N THR A 76 -13.35 -10.29 20.04
CA THR A 76 -12.13 -11.08 20.27
C THR A 76 -12.31 -12.59 20.02
N ASP A 77 -13.55 -13.06 19.81
CA ASP A 77 -13.81 -14.47 19.49
C ASP A 77 -13.48 -14.75 18.02
N VAL A 78 -12.30 -15.32 17.80
CA VAL A 78 -11.78 -15.69 16.47
C VAL A 78 -12.72 -16.58 15.66
N ASN A 79 -13.61 -17.35 16.30
CA ASN A 79 -14.57 -18.20 15.59
C ASN A 79 -15.72 -17.42 14.95
N ARG A 80 -15.86 -16.13 15.31
CA ARG A 80 -16.85 -15.20 14.76
C ARG A 80 -16.25 -14.19 13.79
N LEU A 81 -14.93 -14.23 13.60
CA LEU A 81 -14.20 -13.42 12.64
C LEU A 81 -14.09 -14.16 11.29
N GLY A 82 -13.58 -13.47 10.26
CA GLY A 82 -13.40 -14.05 8.93
C GLY A 82 -12.51 -15.31 8.92
N PRO A 83 -12.57 -16.13 7.85
CA PRO A 83 -11.68 -17.28 7.73
C PRO A 83 -10.22 -16.83 7.60
N SER A 84 -9.27 -17.60 8.14
CA SER A 84 -7.85 -17.37 7.89
C SER A 84 -7.50 -17.62 6.41
N ARG A 85 -6.53 -16.88 5.88
CA ARG A 85 -6.10 -16.95 4.48
C ARG A 85 -4.59 -17.22 4.37
N GLU A 86 -4.20 -17.87 3.29
CA GLU A 86 -2.79 -18.05 2.90
C GLU A 86 -2.59 -17.52 1.49
N THR A 87 -1.64 -16.59 1.33
CA THR A 87 -1.26 -16.05 0.01
C THR A 87 0.15 -16.52 -0.35
N GLY A 88 0.30 -17.10 -1.54
CA GLY A 88 1.59 -17.56 -2.04
C GLY A 88 2.36 -16.49 -2.82
N PHE A 89 3.65 -16.39 -2.56
CA PHE A 89 4.58 -15.49 -3.22
C PHE A 89 5.67 -16.27 -3.95
N GLN A 90 6.05 -15.80 -5.15
CA GLN A 90 7.26 -16.24 -5.83
C GLN A 90 8.36 -15.21 -5.59
N LEU A 91 9.37 -15.57 -4.80
CA LEU A 91 10.40 -14.62 -4.38
C LEU A 91 11.34 -14.26 -5.51
N MET A 92 11.69 -15.23 -6.37
CA MET A 92 12.52 -15.04 -7.56
C MET A 92 13.84 -14.29 -7.31
N GLY A 93 14.39 -14.36 -6.09
CA GLY A 93 15.63 -13.69 -5.69
C GLY A 93 15.42 -12.41 -4.88
N GLY A 94 14.17 -12.00 -4.65
CA GLY A 94 13.80 -10.92 -3.73
C GLY A 94 13.64 -11.40 -2.29
N THR A 95 13.37 -10.44 -1.41
CA THR A 95 13.14 -10.67 0.02
C THR A 95 11.75 -10.20 0.41
N LEU A 96 10.95 -11.09 1.00
CA LEU A 96 9.64 -10.79 1.56
C LEU A 96 9.76 -10.69 3.07
N SER A 97 9.27 -9.60 3.66
CA SER A 97 9.36 -9.31 5.08
C SER A 97 8.02 -8.87 5.64
N VAL A 98 7.69 -9.33 6.84
CA VAL A 98 6.56 -8.87 7.64
C VAL A 98 7.14 -8.19 8.87
N LEU A 99 6.79 -6.93 9.08
CA LEU A 99 7.20 -6.10 10.21
C LEU A 99 5.95 -5.69 11.02
N PRO A 100 5.44 -6.58 11.89
CA PRO A 100 4.36 -6.23 12.81
C PRO A 100 4.87 -5.14 13.75
N LYS A 101 4.06 -4.12 14.01
CA LYS A 101 4.46 -2.96 14.84
C LYS A 101 5.68 -2.20 14.32
N ALA A 102 5.81 -2.06 13.00
CA ALA A 102 6.68 -1.03 12.43
C ALA A 102 6.34 0.36 13.02
N ASN A 103 7.21 1.36 12.82
CA ASN A 103 6.92 2.77 13.14
C ASN A 103 5.87 3.38 12.18
N THR A 104 4.93 2.55 11.75
CA THR A 104 3.83 2.85 10.85
C THR A 104 2.53 2.78 11.65
N TYR A 105 1.86 3.92 11.75
CA TYR A 105 0.62 4.05 12.52
C TYR A 105 -0.23 5.19 11.97
N MET A 106 -1.52 5.10 12.22
CA MET A 106 -2.51 6.13 11.94
C MET A 106 -2.99 6.73 13.26
N ILE A 107 -3.00 8.05 13.35
CA ILE A 107 -3.62 8.78 14.45
C ILE A 107 -4.87 9.48 13.91
N LEU A 108 -5.99 9.30 14.60
CA LEU A 108 -7.24 9.98 14.33
C LEU A 108 -7.57 10.92 15.50
N ASP A 109 -7.52 12.23 15.25
CA ASP A 109 -8.05 13.23 16.17
C ASP A 109 -9.42 13.67 15.69
N VAL A 110 -10.45 13.31 16.44
CA VAL A 110 -11.84 13.63 16.12
C VAL A 110 -12.35 14.69 17.08
N THR A 111 -12.68 15.86 16.53
CA THR A 111 -13.27 16.97 17.29
C THR A 111 -14.78 16.94 17.08
N PHE A 112 -15.50 16.47 18.10
CA PHE A 112 -16.94 16.60 18.20
C PHE A 112 -17.31 17.97 18.77
N THR A 113 -18.59 18.35 18.67
CA THR A 113 -19.12 19.60 19.25
C THR A 113 -18.87 19.73 20.75
N SER A 114 -18.83 18.61 21.48
CA SER A 114 -18.69 18.57 22.94
C SER A 114 -17.39 17.99 23.48
N SER A 115 -16.56 17.37 22.63
CA SER A 115 -15.38 16.62 23.08
C SER A 115 -14.37 16.41 21.97
N ILE A 116 -13.10 16.20 22.35
CA ILE A 116 -12.04 15.75 21.46
C ILE A 116 -11.67 14.32 21.85
N GLN A 117 -11.59 13.43 20.86
CA GLN A 117 -11.16 12.04 21.04
C GLN A 117 -9.95 11.77 20.16
N ASN A 118 -9.00 11.01 20.69
CA ASN A 118 -7.76 10.63 20.01
C ASN A 118 -7.66 9.10 19.96
N TYR A 119 -7.40 8.58 18.77
CA TYR A 119 -7.22 7.15 18.52
C TYR A 119 -5.91 6.91 17.82
N ILE A 120 -5.13 5.94 18.32
CA ILE A 120 -3.85 5.54 17.75
C ILE A 120 -4.00 4.09 17.29
N ILE A 121 -3.81 3.87 16.00
CA ILE A 121 -3.96 2.55 15.37
C ILE A 121 -2.61 2.17 14.77
N GLY A 122 -2.03 1.07 15.26
CA GLY A 122 -0.83 0.49 14.65
C GLY A 122 -1.19 -0.12 13.31
N ALA A 123 -0.38 0.06 12.28
CA ALA A 123 -0.62 -0.56 10.98
C ALA A 123 0.30 -1.77 10.77
N GLY A 124 1.59 -1.63 11.08
CA GLY A 124 2.61 -2.58 10.64
C GLY A 124 2.81 -2.55 9.13
N GLU A 125 3.70 -3.42 8.62
CA GLU A 125 4.09 -3.40 7.21
C GLU A 125 4.40 -4.81 6.68
N ILE A 126 4.11 -5.05 5.40
CA ILE A 126 4.60 -6.22 4.66
C ILE A 126 5.33 -5.71 3.43
N THR A 127 6.59 -6.08 3.24
CA THR A 127 7.41 -5.55 2.14
C THR A 127 8.04 -6.64 1.31
N PHE A 128 8.19 -6.36 0.03
CA PHE A 128 9.02 -7.13 -0.89
C PHE A 128 10.04 -6.22 -1.52
N GLU A 129 11.31 -6.58 -1.40
CA GLU A 129 12.44 -5.82 -1.91
C GLU A 129 13.25 -6.67 -2.89
N ALA A 130 13.52 -6.10 -4.06
CA ALA A 130 14.39 -6.71 -5.06
C ALA A 130 15.06 -5.63 -5.91
N ASN A 131 16.40 -5.69 -6.02
CA ASN A 131 17.20 -4.84 -6.91
C ASN A 131 16.90 -3.33 -6.78
N GLY A 132 16.71 -2.83 -5.54
CA GLY A 132 16.45 -1.41 -5.27
C GLY A 132 15.01 -0.96 -5.53
N GLU A 133 14.14 -1.84 -6.03
CA GLU A 133 12.69 -1.62 -6.04
C GLU A 133 12.02 -2.27 -4.83
N GLU A 134 10.91 -1.67 -4.41
CA GLU A 134 10.16 -2.11 -3.25
C GLU A 134 8.65 -2.10 -3.52
N ILE A 135 7.94 -3.10 -3.00
CA ILE A 135 6.48 -3.10 -2.86
C ILE A 135 6.15 -3.26 -1.38
N GLY A 136 5.39 -2.31 -0.83
CA GLY A 136 4.91 -2.31 0.54
C GLY A 136 3.39 -2.43 0.62
N TYR A 137 2.92 -3.18 1.60
CA TYR A 137 1.54 -3.16 2.10
C TYR A 137 1.51 -2.41 3.42
N GLU A 138 0.69 -1.35 3.47
CA GLU A 138 0.61 -0.45 4.62
C GLU A 138 -0.86 -0.07 4.87
N ASN A 139 -1.42 -0.47 6.01
CA ASN A 139 -2.81 -0.14 6.40
C ASN A 139 -3.85 -0.37 5.27
N GLY A 140 -3.70 -1.46 4.51
CA GLY A 140 -4.57 -1.78 3.37
C GLY A 140 -4.15 -1.18 2.03
N ALA A 141 -3.23 -0.23 1.99
CA ALA A 141 -2.70 0.33 0.74
C ALA A 141 -1.57 -0.53 0.19
N LEU A 142 -1.48 -0.61 -1.14
CA LEU A 142 -0.30 -1.16 -1.82
C LEU A 142 0.48 -0.05 -2.52
N ILE A 143 1.75 0.05 -2.16
CA ILE A 143 2.64 1.13 -2.57
C ILE A 143 3.87 0.50 -3.23
N ARG A 144 4.25 1.00 -4.41
CA ARG A 144 5.46 0.58 -5.13
C ARG A 144 6.42 1.75 -5.20
N LYS A 145 7.69 1.50 -4.88
CA LYS A 145 8.79 2.46 -4.99
C LYS A 145 9.81 1.93 -5.99
N TYR A 146 10.08 2.72 -7.01
CA TYR A 146 11.11 2.43 -7.99
C TYR A 146 12.47 2.95 -7.50
N GLU A 147 13.56 2.38 -8.00
CA GLU A 147 14.90 2.85 -7.69
C GLU A 147 15.03 4.34 -8.04
N GLY A 148 15.30 5.19 -7.04
CA GLY A 148 15.42 6.64 -7.20
C GLY A 148 14.11 7.37 -7.55
N GLY A 149 12.97 6.67 -7.56
CA GLY A 149 11.65 7.22 -7.87
C GLY A 149 10.82 7.54 -6.62
N GLU A 150 9.75 8.30 -6.83
CA GLU A 150 8.75 8.57 -5.81
C GLU A 150 7.84 7.35 -5.59
N PRO A 151 7.40 7.09 -4.35
CA PRO A 151 6.48 6.00 -4.06
C PRO A 151 5.10 6.27 -4.70
N LEU A 152 4.53 5.26 -5.34
CA LEU A 152 3.24 5.31 -6.00
C LEU A 152 2.29 4.29 -5.38
N MET A 153 1.13 4.75 -4.92
CA MET A 153 0.04 3.86 -4.52
C MET A 153 -0.61 3.29 -5.77
N PHE A 154 -0.57 1.97 -5.94
CA PHE A 154 -1.21 1.28 -7.08
C PHE A 154 -2.45 0.49 -6.67
N SER A 155 -2.69 0.30 -5.38
CA SER A 155 -3.99 -0.14 -4.85
C SER A 155 -4.40 0.64 -3.61
N ASN A 156 -5.67 1.03 -3.57
CA ASN A 156 -6.23 1.88 -2.52
C ASN A 156 -6.43 1.09 -1.22
N PRO A 157 -6.29 1.74 -0.05
CA PRO A 157 -6.70 1.17 1.23
C PRO A 157 -8.22 1.12 1.38
N LEU A 158 -8.68 0.46 2.45
CA LEU A 158 -10.08 0.44 2.89
C LEU A 158 -10.52 1.77 3.53
N ILE A 159 -10.26 2.88 2.85
CA ILE A 159 -10.69 4.22 3.24
C ILE A 159 -11.61 4.74 2.15
N SER A 160 -12.86 4.96 2.50
CA SER A 160 -13.88 5.51 1.61
C SER A 160 -14.23 6.92 2.05
N ILE A 161 -14.09 7.87 1.13
CA ILE A 161 -14.47 9.27 1.31
C ILE A 161 -15.33 9.63 0.13
N TYR A 162 -16.58 10.02 0.38
CA TYR A 162 -17.51 10.39 -0.67
C TYR A 162 -18.52 11.42 -0.19
N ASN A 163 -19.06 12.14 -1.15
CA ASN A 163 -20.16 13.06 -0.94
C ASN A 163 -21.47 12.28 -0.82
N THR A 164 -22.13 12.40 0.32
CA THR A 164 -23.49 11.91 0.52
C THR A 164 -24.40 13.12 0.32
N LEU A 165 -24.89 13.28 -0.91
CA LEU A 165 -25.87 14.32 -1.21
C LEU A 165 -27.14 14.04 -0.41
N ASP A 166 -27.45 14.90 0.55
CA ASP A 166 -28.85 15.06 0.92
C ASP A 166 -29.55 15.74 -0.27
N ASN A 167 -30.77 15.35 -0.59
CA ASN A 167 -31.51 15.79 -1.78
C ASN A 167 -31.94 17.28 -1.67
N GLN A 168 -31.00 18.21 -1.53
CA GLN A 168 -31.27 19.64 -1.48
C GLN A 168 -30.39 20.44 -2.45
N ALA A 169 -31.03 21.45 -3.03
CA ALA A 169 -30.64 22.18 -4.23
C ALA A 169 -29.39 23.09 -4.08
N ASN A 170 -28.59 22.94 -3.01
CA ASN A 170 -27.41 23.75 -2.74
C ASN A 170 -26.15 22.88 -2.56
N PRO A 171 -25.09 23.09 -3.36
CA PRO A 171 -23.82 22.35 -3.21
C PRO A 171 -23.11 22.62 -1.87
N SER A 172 -23.49 23.70 -1.18
CA SER A 172 -23.02 24.09 0.16
C SER A 172 -23.53 23.17 1.29
N ASP A 173 -24.58 22.36 1.02
CA ASP A 173 -25.24 21.48 2.00
C ASP A 173 -24.87 20.00 1.77
N SER A 174 -23.78 19.74 1.02
CA SER A 174 -23.32 18.38 0.80
C SER A 174 -22.79 17.78 2.10
N ASN A 175 -23.14 16.53 2.41
CA ASN A 175 -22.56 15.84 3.55
C ASN A 175 -21.37 15.00 3.07
N ILE A 176 -20.37 14.82 3.93
CA ILE A 176 -19.22 13.98 3.62
C ILE A 176 -19.29 12.75 4.51
N THR A 177 -19.28 11.58 3.89
CA THR A 177 -19.17 10.31 4.60
C THR A 177 -17.76 9.78 4.48
N ILE A 178 -17.16 9.51 5.63
CA ILE A 178 -15.80 8.99 5.79
C ILE A 178 -15.91 7.65 6.52
N SER A 179 -15.54 6.58 5.83
CA SER A 179 -15.41 5.25 6.42
C SER A 179 -13.96 4.83 6.38
N ILE A 180 -13.35 4.64 7.54
CA ILE A 180 -11.97 4.19 7.70
C ILE A 180 -12.00 2.79 8.28
N HIS A 181 -11.48 1.82 7.55
CA HIS A 181 -11.17 0.50 8.09
C HIS A 181 -9.66 0.35 8.18
N ALA A 182 -9.13 0.56 9.38
CA ALA A 182 -7.72 0.44 9.66
C ALA A 182 -7.34 -1.03 9.89
N ILE A 183 -6.20 -1.43 9.36
CA ILE A 183 -5.68 -2.80 9.43
C ILE A 183 -4.40 -2.78 10.24
N ASN A 184 -4.42 -3.48 11.37
CA ASN A 184 -3.35 -3.58 12.33
C ASN A 184 -2.67 -4.94 12.24
N LEU A 185 -1.45 -4.98 11.73
CA LEU A 185 -0.66 -6.21 11.62
C LEU A 185 0.04 -6.51 12.95
N SER A 186 -0.33 -7.63 13.55
CA SER A 186 0.28 -8.23 14.74
C SER A 186 1.08 -9.49 14.36
N GLY A 187 1.77 -10.07 15.35
CA GLY A 187 2.63 -11.24 15.16
C GLY A 187 4.10 -10.94 15.40
N ASN A 188 4.97 -11.77 14.82
CA ASN A 188 6.43 -11.65 14.95
C ASN A 188 7.04 -11.15 13.65
N LEU A 189 8.12 -10.37 13.78
CA LEU A 189 8.95 -10.01 12.63
C LEU A 189 9.46 -11.30 11.96
N SER A 190 9.21 -11.41 10.67
CA SER A 190 9.62 -12.56 9.87
C SER A 190 10.04 -12.11 8.49
N SER A 191 11.05 -12.76 7.92
CA SER A 191 11.57 -12.44 6.59
C SER A 191 12.08 -13.70 5.92
N VAL A 192 11.88 -13.79 4.62
CA VAL A 192 12.33 -14.90 3.78
C VAL A 192 12.84 -14.34 2.46
N GLY A 193 13.98 -14.86 2.00
CA GLY A 193 14.57 -14.49 0.72
C GLY A 193 14.96 -15.72 -0.09
N GLY A 194 15.32 -15.49 -1.35
CA GLY A 194 15.82 -16.52 -2.27
C GLY A 194 14.93 -16.70 -3.49
N ASP A 195 15.17 -17.76 -4.27
CA ASP A 195 14.45 -18.00 -5.54
C ASP A 195 13.17 -18.83 -5.37
N GLY A 196 12.89 -19.29 -4.15
CA GLY A 196 11.79 -20.19 -3.84
C GLY A 196 10.42 -19.52 -3.78
N LYS A 197 9.45 -20.28 -3.26
CA LYS A 197 8.12 -19.77 -2.92
C LYS A 197 8.06 -19.48 -1.42
N ALA A 198 7.38 -18.42 -1.06
CA ALA A 198 7.02 -18.09 0.31
C ALA A 198 5.49 -18.06 0.45
N ARG A 199 5.00 -18.15 1.68
CA ARG A 199 3.58 -17.91 1.97
C ARG A 199 3.43 -16.90 3.07
N ILE A 200 2.40 -16.08 2.96
CA ILE A 200 1.93 -15.24 4.06
C ILE A 200 0.65 -15.86 4.56
N GLU A 201 0.64 -16.19 5.85
CA GLU A 201 -0.57 -16.60 6.54
C GLU A 201 -1.15 -15.38 7.27
N THR A 202 -2.45 -15.14 7.06
CA THR A 202 -3.22 -14.07 7.70
C THR A 202 -4.31 -14.68 8.54
N ARG A 203 -4.29 -14.42 9.85
CA ARG A 203 -5.31 -14.87 10.79
C ARG A 203 -5.93 -13.68 11.51
N PRO A 204 -7.26 -13.56 11.57
CA PRO A 204 -7.86 -12.50 12.37
C PRO A 204 -7.65 -12.75 13.86
N GLU A 205 -7.33 -11.71 14.60
CA GLU A 205 -7.20 -11.74 16.06
C GLU A 205 -8.28 -10.93 16.76
N ASN A 206 -8.53 -9.70 16.27
CA ASN A 206 -9.50 -8.81 16.88
C ASN A 206 -10.21 -7.97 15.82
N TYR A 207 -11.44 -7.59 16.11
CA TYR A 207 -12.19 -6.57 15.39
C TYR A 207 -12.80 -5.60 16.38
N LYS A 208 -12.62 -4.30 16.13
CA LYS A 208 -13.13 -3.24 16.99
C LYS A 208 -13.80 -2.16 16.17
N GLN A 209 -15.07 -1.88 16.45
CA GLN A 209 -15.71 -0.66 15.98
C GLN A 209 -15.33 0.49 16.92
N ILE A 210 -14.46 1.39 16.45
CA ILE A 210 -13.94 2.51 17.24
C ILE A 210 -14.96 3.64 17.29
N ILE A 211 -15.49 4.02 16.12
CA ILE A 211 -16.55 5.01 15.97
C ILE A 211 -17.67 4.35 15.16
N PRO A 212 -18.85 4.13 15.75
CA PRO A 212 -19.98 3.59 15.01
C PRO A 212 -20.45 4.57 13.94
N PRO A 213 -21.10 4.10 12.86
CA PRO A 213 -21.68 5.00 11.87
C PRO A 213 -22.74 5.87 12.53
N ASP A 214 -22.45 7.17 12.65
CA ASP A 214 -23.37 8.12 13.25
C ASP A 214 -24.60 8.32 12.36
N ILE A 215 -25.77 8.41 13.00
CA ILE A 215 -27.03 8.83 12.35
C ILE A 215 -27.13 10.37 12.32
N ILE A 216 -26.42 11.05 13.24
CA ILE A 216 -26.44 12.52 13.39
C ILE A 216 -25.00 13.03 13.32
N PRO A 217 -24.67 13.97 12.43
CA PRO A 217 -23.30 14.45 12.29
C PRO A 217 -22.88 15.30 13.49
N GLY A 218 -21.90 14.81 14.25
CA GLY A 218 -21.33 15.50 15.41
C GLY A 218 -19.90 16.00 15.20
N VAL A 219 -19.25 15.62 14.10
CA VAL A 219 -17.83 15.87 13.85
C VAL A 219 -17.62 17.24 13.19
N THR A 220 -16.93 18.12 13.90
CA THR A 220 -16.57 19.48 13.45
C THR A 220 -15.20 19.52 12.78
N GLN A 221 -14.30 18.63 13.15
CA GLN A 221 -12.98 18.51 12.54
C GLN A 221 -12.46 17.09 12.71
N LEU A 222 -11.87 16.54 11.65
CA LEU A 222 -11.16 15.27 11.65
C LEU A 222 -9.72 15.52 11.21
N ASN A 223 -8.76 15.15 12.04
CA ASN A 223 -7.36 15.08 11.62
C ASN A 223 -6.96 13.61 11.50
N ILE A 224 -6.42 13.24 10.35
CA ILE A 224 -5.83 11.94 10.06
C ILE A 224 -4.34 12.16 9.93
N SER A 225 -3.56 11.68 10.89
CA SER A 225 -2.10 11.68 10.79
C SER A 225 -1.60 10.30 10.40
N ILE A 226 -0.84 10.20 9.32
CA ILE A 226 -0.25 8.93 8.86
C ILE A 226 1.26 9.00 9.00
N TYR A 227 1.78 8.02 9.70
CA TYR A 227 3.21 7.79 9.85
C TYR A 227 3.59 6.56 9.06
N SER A 228 4.59 6.69 8.19
CA SER A 228 5.12 5.60 7.38
C SER A 228 6.61 5.43 7.67
N ALA A 229 7.04 4.21 8.00
CA ALA A 229 8.44 3.90 8.26
C ALA A 229 9.37 4.01 7.02
N ARG A 230 8.83 3.94 5.80
CA ARG A 230 9.61 3.86 4.54
C ARG A 230 9.47 5.05 3.59
N ASP A 231 9.12 6.21 4.14
CA ASP A 231 8.91 7.45 3.39
C ASP A 231 7.83 7.33 2.27
N ASN A 232 6.81 6.48 2.47
CA ASN A 232 5.67 6.30 1.54
C ASN A 232 4.65 7.46 1.57
N ILE A 233 4.99 8.56 2.24
CA ILE A 233 4.06 9.67 2.51
C ILE A 233 3.56 10.37 1.25
N ASN A 234 4.38 10.43 0.19
CA ASN A 234 3.96 11.04 -1.08
C ASN A 234 2.83 10.25 -1.76
N ALA A 235 2.83 8.91 -1.60
CA ALA A 235 1.75 8.06 -2.10
C ALA A 235 0.44 8.31 -1.33
N TRP A 236 0.52 8.44 0.00
CA TRP A 236 -0.62 8.78 0.84
C TRP A 236 -1.17 10.17 0.56
N GLU A 237 -0.32 11.18 0.36
CA GLU A 237 -0.75 12.52 -0.04
C GLU A 237 -1.56 12.48 -1.33
N SER A 238 -1.02 11.85 -2.38
CA SER A 238 -1.70 11.74 -3.67
C SER A 238 -3.06 11.04 -3.55
N PHE A 239 -3.14 9.98 -2.73
CA PHE A 239 -4.39 9.29 -2.41
C PHE A 239 -5.42 10.22 -1.78
N PHE A 240 -5.08 10.88 -0.66
CA PHE A 240 -6.03 11.75 0.03
C PHE A 240 -6.43 12.95 -0.81
N ASN A 241 -5.49 13.57 -1.51
CA ASN A 241 -5.78 14.70 -2.37
C ASN A 241 -6.82 14.31 -3.43
N THR A 242 -6.58 13.20 -4.14
CA THR A 242 -7.51 12.70 -5.16
C THR A 242 -8.87 12.34 -4.57
N LYS A 243 -8.91 11.64 -3.43
CA LYS A 243 -10.18 11.19 -2.81
C LYS A 243 -11.00 12.36 -2.27
N LEU A 244 -10.37 13.35 -1.65
CA LEU A 244 -11.04 14.52 -1.09
C LEU A 244 -11.57 15.45 -2.19
N GLU A 245 -10.77 15.68 -3.25
CA GLU A 245 -11.23 16.42 -4.44
C GLU A 245 -12.41 15.71 -5.12
N THR A 246 -12.32 14.38 -5.27
CA THR A 246 -13.41 13.58 -5.86
C THR A 246 -14.68 13.61 -5.00
N ALA A 247 -14.54 13.75 -3.68
CA ALA A 247 -15.66 13.95 -2.76
C ALA A 247 -16.24 15.38 -2.82
N GLY A 248 -15.71 16.26 -3.66
CA GLY A 248 -16.18 17.63 -3.84
C GLY A 248 -15.72 18.58 -2.74
N LEU A 249 -14.68 18.23 -1.99
CA LEU A 249 -14.06 19.14 -1.01
C LEU A 249 -12.98 19.98 -1.68
N ASP A 250 -12.99 21.28 -1.38
CA ASP A 250 -11.93 22.18 -1.82
C ASP A 250 -10.75 22.16 -0.84
N GLN A 251 -9.53 22.21 -1.38
CA GLN A 251 -8.32 22.37 -0.58
C GLN A 251 -8.19 23.83 -0.09
N ASN A 252 -8.50 24.11 1.18
CA ASN A 252 -8.40 25.46 1.73
C ASN A 252 -7.99 25.47 3.21
N CYS A 253 -6.68 25.48 3.44
CA CYS A 253 -6.08 25.53 4.77
C CYS A 253 -6.33 26.86 5.51
N LEU A 254 -6.53 27.97 4.79
CA LEU A 254 -6.63 29.32 5.39
C LEU A 254 -8.01 29.58 5.98
N LEU A 255 -9.07 29.27 5.22
CA LEU A 255 -10.45 29.48 5.66
C LEU A 255 -10.98 28.32 6.51
N LYS A 256 -10.19 27.24 6.64
CA LYS A 256 -10.57 25.98 7.30
C LYS A 256 -11.87 25.41 6.74
N THR A 257 -12.09 25.56 5.44
CA THR A 257 -13.27 25.05 4.73
C THR A 257 -12.81 23.94 3.79
N GLY A 258 -13.45 22.77 3.82
CA GLY A 258 -13.00 21.62 3.03
C GLY A 258 -11.87 20.86 3.72
N TYR A 259 -10.70 20.78 3.08
CA TYR A 259 -9.56 20.04 3.64
C TYR A 259 -8.21 20.75 3.51
N CYS A 260 -7.24 20.26 4.26
CA CYS A 260 -5.85 20.68 4.23
C CYS A 260 -4.94 19.46 4.36
N ILE A 261 -3.86 19.40 3.60
CA ILE A 261 -2.85 18.33 3.69
C ILE A 261 -1.51 18.99 3.96
N ASP A 262 -0.90 18.66 5.09
CA ASP A 262 0.41 19.14 5.49
C ASP A 262 1.39 17.96 5.62
N LYS A 263 2.53 18.05 4.94
CA LYS A 263 3.69 17.21 5.24
C LYS A 263 4.53 17.88 6.31
N THR A 264 4.65 17.25 7.46
CA THR A 264 5.49 17.77 8.55
C THR A 264 6.90 17.19 8.50
N SER A 265 7.08 16.02 7.88
CA SER A 265 8.36 15.36 7.60
C SER A 265 8.21 14.43 6.39
N THR A 266 9.29 13.73 6.01
CA THR A 266 9.24 12.66 4.98
C THR A 266 8.43 11.44 5.42
N SER A 267 8.17 11.32 6.73
CA SER A 267 7.55 10.18 7.38
C SER A 267 6.19 10.50 8.03
N ASN A 268 5.70 11.74 7.94
CA ASN A 268 4.44 12.15 8.57
C ASN A 268 3.59 13.06 7.67
N LEU A 269 2.37 12.60 7.39
CA LEU A 269 1.31 13.33 6.71
C LEU A 269 0.20 13.69 7.69
N VAL A 270 -0.26 14.94 7.68
CA VAL A 270 -1.44 15.36 8.44
C VAL A 270 -2.51 15.85 7.48
N VAL A 271 -3.62 15.11 7.40
CA VAL A 271 -4.81 15.48 6.63
C VAL A 271 -5.84 16.04 7.61
N ARG A 272 -6.25 17.29 7.42
CA ARG A 272 -7.29 17.93 8.23
C ARG A 272 -8.53 18.14 7.37
N ILE A 273 -9.66 17.64 7.83
CA ILE A 273 -10.96 17.76 7.18
C ILE A 273 -11.84 18.56 8.13
N TYR A 274 -12.43 19.63 7.63
CA TYR A 274 -13.19 20.58 8.42
C TYR A 274 -14.68 20.45 8.14
N GLY A 275 -15.42 20.08 9.17
CA GLY A 275 -16.88 20.02 9.17
C GLY A 275 -17.49 21.24 9.88
N ASN A 276 -18.83 21.27 9.87
CA ASN A 276 -19.74 22.05 10.72
C ASN A 276 -19.30 23.46 11.17
N ASN A 277 -19.93 24.46 10.55
CA ASN A 277 -20.36 25.73 11.15
C ASN A 277 -21.27 26.46 10.14
N ASN A 278 -22.53 26.02 9.99
CA ASN A 278 -23.60 26.61 9.15
C ASN A 278 -23.30 26.90 7.66
N THR A 279 -22.08 26.63 7.19
CA THR A 279 -21.55 26.93 5.85
C THR A 279 -20.65 25.81 5.32
N ARG A 280 -20.65 24.65 6.01
CA ARG A 280 -19.72 23.55 5.78
C ARG A 280 -20.44 22.22 5.75
N PRO A 281 -19.92 21.24 5.00
CA PRO A 281 -20.44 19.89 4.98
C PRO A 281 -20.43 19.26 6.37
N ASP A 282 -21.49 18.52 6.69
CA ASP A 282 -21.51 17.67 7.86
C ASP A 282 -20.65 16.42 7.63
N ILE A 283 -19.86 16.02 8.64
CA ILE A 283 -18.99 14.85 8.54
C ILE A 283 -19.65 13.67 9.26
N PHE A 284 -19.97 12.63 8.48
CA PHE A 284 -20.38 11.32 8.98
C PHE A 284 -19.15 10.43 9.01
N LEU A 285 -18.71 10.05 10.21
CA LEU A 285 -17.49 9.27 10.40
C LEU A 285 -17.83 7.88 10.94
N SER A 286 -17.26 6.85 10.33
CA SER A 286 -17.24 5.50 10.89
C SER A 286 -15.81 4.96 10.86
N VAL A 287 -15.35 4.42 11.97
CA VAL A 287 -13.98 3.91 12.10
C VAL A 287 -14.00 2.50 12.66
N TYR A 288 -13.33 1.60 11.95
CA TYR A 288 -13.16 0.20 12.29
C TYR A 288 -11.67 -0.12 12.37
N GLU A 289 -11.29 -0.99 13.28
CA GLU A 289 -9.95 -1.57 13.38
C GLU A 289 -10.05 -3.09 13.31
N SER A 290 -9.21 -3.71 12.47
CA SER A 290 -9.01 -5.15 12.46
C SER A 290 -7.57 -5.49 12.75
N THR A 291 -7.35 -6.28 13.79
CA THR A 291 -6.04 -6.82 14.14
C THR A 291 -5.87 -8.18 13.49
N LEU A 292 -4.78 -8.35 12.74
CA LEU A 292 -4.46 -9.58 12.01
C LEU A 292 -3.09 -10.10 12.44
N ASN A 293 -3.03 -11.36 12.89
CA ASN A 293 -1.76 -12.06 13.04
C ASN A 293 -1.23 -12.42 11.67
N VAL A 294 -0.06 -11.90 11.33
CA VAL A 294 0.59 -12.18 10.05
C VAL A 294 1.96 -12.78 10.28
N MET A 295 2.25 -13.84 9.54
CA MET A 295 3.56 -14.49 9.53
C MET A 295 3.94 -14.99 8.15
N VAL A 296 5.25 -14.96 7.86
CA VAL A 296 5.82 -15.58 6.66
C VAL A 296 6.20 -17.03 6.95
N ARG A 297 5.91 -17.94 6.02
CA ARG A 297 6.26 -19.36 6.03
C ARG A 297 6.98 -19.79 4.76
#